data_AF-A0A1G2I296-F1
#
_entry.id   AF-A0A1G2I296-F1
#
_cell.length_a   1.000
_cell.length_b   1.000
_cell.length_c   1.000
_cell.angle_alpha   90.00
_cell.angle_beta   90.00
_cell.angle_gamma   90.00
#
_symmetry.space_group_name_H-M   'P 1'
#
loop_
_entity.id
_entity.type
_entity.pdbx_description
1 polymer ?
#
loop_
_entity_poly.entity_id
_entity_poly.type
_entity_poly.pdbx_seq_one_letter_code
_entity_poly.pdbx_strand_id
1 'polypeptide(L)'
;MKTEGSQNNKLDIYERLSQNPAIYIRIEPFFVAGIKKLIITKYGTLKKFNKEVLKINYPNVKHDFRLAKYHSFIRWISIIDSFGINREELYKNTKGFRINGSHGRNIVMIPRILEIDEKFTEGYALYIAEGDTGLSGKKIPRKLRFTNSNLDVIKFFINWLKWYFPKNYFYINIILPESFMQKDIPKNIVRKLGVKTKQIKIKKEYYNKIIKYKICCDSAIIIDLVLSLDGYIKNLCKRNKLFAVGYIKGIMAGEGTVYFNRSRYVRIEMKNEIEIKYVYSLLKILKYKCNLSLRKERLNMWSIFIGAKQLEKFYKEIGFGSQLNRQNILKLAVNKKLRVNQYI
;
A
#
# COMPACT_ATOMS: atom_id res chain seq x y z
N MET A 1 21.72 7.44 -24.54
CA MET A 1 20.92 6.66 -23.56
C MET A 1 19.73 6.07 -24.30
N LYS A 2 19.71 4.74 -24.50
CA LYS A 2 18.58 4.07 -25.16
C LYS A 2 17.39 4.10 -24.20
N THR A 3 16.28 4.66 -24.65
CA THR A 3 14.97 4.61 -24.00
C THR A 3 14.55 3.14 -23.89
N GLU A 4 14.74 2.54 -22.71
CA GLU A 4 14.16 1.24 -22.37
C GLU A 4 12.64 1.34 -22.57
N GLY A 5 12.09 0.37 -23.30
CA GLY A 5 10.72 0.39 -23.81
C GLY A 5 9.69 0.74 -22.74
N SER A 6 8.66 1.48 -23.16
CA SER A 6 7.47 1.81 -22.38
C SER A 6 6.88 0.54 -21.75
N GLN A 7 7.35 0.17 -20.56
CA GLN A 7 6.74 -0.86 -19.75
C GLN A 7 5.51 -0.21 -19.13
N ASN A 8 4.33 -0.76 -19.43
CA ASN A 8 3.07 -0.24 -18.94
C ASN A 8 3.01 -0.34 -17.41
N ASN A 9 3.40 0.73 -16.73
CA ASN A 9 3.34 0.93 -15.28
C ASN A 9 1.98 1.49 -14.83
N LYS A 10 1.05 1.67 -15.78
CA LYS A 10 -0.32 2.07 -15.51
C LYS A 10 -1.19 0.82 -15.43
N LEU A 11 -1.91 0.72 -14.32
CA LEU A 11 -2.76 -0.42 -14.04
C LEU A 11 -4.22 0.01 -14.06
N ASP A 12 -5.03 -0.64 -14.90
CA ASP A 12 -6.48 -0.48 -14.85
C ASP A 12 -7.03 -1.26 -13.63
N ILE A 13 -7.23 -0.52 -12.55
CA ILE A 13 -7.78 -1.02 -11.30
C ILE A 13 -9.25 -1.38 -11.47
N TYR A 14 -9.98 -0.67 -12.33
CA TYR A 14 -11.37 -0.95 -12.59
C TYR A 14 -11.54 -2.35 -13.19
N GLU A 15 -10.69 -2.71 -14.16
CA GLU A 15 -10.68 -4.05 -14.74
C GLU A 15 -10.32 -5.11 -13.69
N ARG A 16 -9.32 -4.87 -12.83
CA ARG A 16 -8.98 -5.81 -11.74
C ARG A 16 -10.11 -5.98 -10.73
N LEU A 17 -10.75 -4.89 -10.32
CA LEU A 17 -11.86 -4.92 -9.37
C LEU A 17 -13.08 -5.64 -9.96
N SER A 18 -13.26 -5.58 -11.29
CA SER A 18 -14.37 -6.24 -11.98
C SER A 18 -14.33 -7.77 -11.91
N GLN A 19 -13.17 -8.33 -11.57
CA GLN A 19 -12.98 -9.78 -11.45
C GLN A 19 -13.34 -10.29 -10.04
N ASN A 20 -13.58 -9.38 -9.08
CA ASN A 20 -13.84 -9.75 -7.69
C ASN A 20 -15.36 -9.66 -7.36
N PRO A 21 -16.05 -10.79 -7.14
CA PRO A 21 -17.50 -10.81 -6.91
C PRO A 21 -17.91 -10.17 -5.58
N ALA A 22 -16.97 -9.98 -4.64
CA ALA A 22 -17.24 -9.33 -3.36
C ALA A 22 -17.28 -7.79 -3.45
N ILE A 23 -16.94 -7.20 -4.60
CA ILE A 23 -16.96 -5.75 -4.82
C ILE A 23 -18.36 -5.26 -5.13
N TYR A 24 -18.74 -4.19 -4.43
CA TYR A 24 -19.96 -3.44 -4.67
C TYR A 24 -19.62 -1.98 -4.93
N ILE A 25 -20.44 -1.33 -5.72
CA ILE A 25 -20.32 0.08 -6.07
C ILE A 25 -21.56 0.85 -5.62
N ARG A 26 -21.36 2.11 -5.26
CA ARG A 26 -22.46 3.07 -5.12
C ARG A 26 -22.57 3.84 -6.43
N ILE A 27 -23.73 3.80 -7.06
CA ILE A 27 -23.97 4.43 -8.36
C ILE A 27 -24.84 5.67 -8.16
N GLU A 28 -24.70 6.66 -9.05
CA GLU A 28 -25.60 7.80 -9.13
C GLU A 28 -27.07 7.36 -9.37
N PRO A 29 -28.05 7.86 -8.61
CA PRO A 29 -29.45 7.45 -8.76
C PRO A 29 -30.03 7.72 -10.16
N PHE A 30 -29.65 8.82 -10.80
CA PHE A 30 -30.12 9.15 -12.15
C PHE A 30 -29.62 8.16 -13.19
N PHE A 31 -28.38 7.69 -13.06
CA PHE A 31 -27.81 6.67 -13.94
C PHE A 31 -28.55 5.33 -13.77
N VAL A 32 -28.84 4.94 -12.53
CA VAL A 32 -29.64 3.74 -12.24
C VAL A 32 -31.04 3.82 -12.87
N ALA A 33 -31.69 4.98 -12.74
CA ALA A 33 -33.01 5.23 -13.35
C ALA A 33 -32.94 5.20 -14.89
N GLY A 34 -31.90 5.77 -15.49
CA GLY A 34 -31.64 5.73 -16.93
C GLY A 34 -31.49 4.30 -17.45
N ILE A 35 -30.65 3.48 -16.82
CA ILE A 35 -30.47 2.07 -17.18
C ILE A 35 -31.78 1.29 -17.01
N LYS A 36 -32.54 1.55 -15.94
CA LYS A 36 -33.85 0.92 -15.73
C LYS A 36 -34.82 1.25 -16.88
N LYS A 37 -34.84 2.51 -17.34
CA LYS A 37 -35.67 2.93 -18.48
C LYS A 37 -35.24 2.18 -19.75
N LEU A 38 -33.94 2.09 -20.04
CA LEU A 38 -33.42 1.31 -21.18
C LEU A 38 -33.84 -0.16 -21.14
N ILE A 39 -33.77 -0.78 -19.96
CA ILE A 39 -34.21 -2.17 -19.78
C ILE A 39 -35.70 -2.33 -20.08
N ILE A 40 -36.54 -1.44 -19.55
CA ILE A 40 -37.99 -1.49 -19.76
C ILE A 40 -38.32 -1.23 -21.25
N THR A 41 -37.65 -0.29 -21.90
CA THR A 41 -37.86 -0.01 -23.33
C THR A 41 -37.49 -1.20 -24.21
N LYS A 42 -36.35 -1.88 -23.95
CA LYS A 42 -35.88 -3.00 -24.80
C LYS A 42 -36.56 -4.35 -24.48
N TYR A 43 -36.83 -4.62 -23.20
CA TYR A 43 -37.30 -5.93 -22.73
C TYR A 43 -38.71 -5.91 -22.13
N GLY A 44 -39.38 -4.75 -22.07
CA GLY A 44 -40.70 -4.56 -21.46
C GLY A 44 -40.71 -4.60 -19.93
N THR A 45 -39.97 -5.53 -19.31
CA THR A 45 -39.90 -5.65 -17.84
C THR A 45 -38.51 -6.03 -17.34
N LEU A 46 -38.21 -5.63 -16.08
CA LEU A 46 -37.02 -6.11 -15.38
C LEU A 46 -36.99 -7.64 -15.23
N LYS A 47 -38.17 -8.30 -15.16
CA LYS A 47 -38.29 -9.75 -15.02
C LYS A 47 -37.84 -10.46 -16.30
N LYS A 48 -38.29 -9.96 -17.45
CA LYS A 48 -37.90 -10.49 -18.77
C LYS A 48 -36.41 -10.31 -19.02
N PHE A 49 -35.87 -9.12 -18.79
CA PHE A 49 -34.42 -8.87 -18.86
C PHE A 49 -33.61 -9.80 -17.95
N ASN A 50 -34.04 -9.99 -16.69
CA ASN A 50 -33.36 -10.92 -15.80
C ASN A 50 -33.38 -12.36 -16.33
N LYS A 51 -34.50 -12.84 -16.87
CA LYS A 51 -34.61 -14.20 -17.43
C LYS A 51 -33.69 -14.39 -18.64
N GLU A 52 -33.60 -13.37 -19.50
CA GLU A 52 -32.87 -13.46 -20.77
C GLU A 52 -31.37 -13.18 -20.62
N VAL A 53 -30.99 -12.21 -19.78
CA VAL A 53 -29.61 -11.70 -19.69
C VAL A 53 -28.92 -12.13 -18.41
N LEU A 54 -29.45 -11.75 -17.24
CA LEU A 54 -28.71 -11.90 -15.98
C LEU A 54 -28.80 -13.32 -15.38
N LYS A 55 -29.91 -14.03 -15.61
CA LYS A 55 -30.19 -15.39 -15.14
C LYS A 55 -29.96 -15.59 -13.63
N ILE A 56 -30.31 -14.58 -12.82
CA ILE A 56 -30.24 -14.65 -11.35
C ILE A 56 -31.63 -14.63 -10.71
N ASN A 57 -31.69 -14.79 -9.39
CA ASN A 57 -32.94 -14.70 -8.65
C ASN A 57 -33.58 -13.30 -8.83
N TYR A 58 -34.80 -13.23 -9.40
CA TYR A 58 -35.46 -11.97 -9.77
C TYR A 58 -35.64 -10.97 -8.60
N PRO A 59 -36.04 -11.40 -7.39
CA PRO A 59 -35.96 -10.61 -6.17
C PRO A 59 -34.67 -9.78 -6.02
N ASN A 60 -33.50 -10.33 -6.36
CA ASN A 60 -32.23 -9.61 -6.27
C ASN A 60 -32.15 -8.46 -7.29
N VAL A 61 -32.62 -8.68 -8.52
CA VAL A 61 -32.68 -7.61 -9.54
C VAL A 61 -33.70 -6.55 -9.16
N LYS A 62 -34.87 -6.97 -8.68
CA LYS A 62 -35.91 -6.05 -8.21
C LYS A 62 -35.39 -5.18 -7.07
N HIS A 63 -34.67 -5.78 -6.12
CA HIS A 63 -34.03 -5.06 -5.02
C HIS A 63 -32.96 -4.07 -5.53
N ASP A 64 -32.09 -4.49 -6.46
CA ASP A 64 -31.05 -3.65 -7.05
C ASP A 64 -31.59 -2.35 -7.67
N PHE A 65 -32.74 -2.40 -8.35
CA PHE A 65 -33.33 -1.24 -9.02
C PHE A 65 -34.38 -0.47 -8.17
N ARG A 66 -34.73 -0.95 -6.97
CA ARG A 66 -35.73 -0.29 -6.11
C ARG A 66 -35.15 0.26 -4.80
N LEU A 67 -34.34 -0.53 -4.10
CA LEU A 67 -33.97 -0.28 -2.70
C LEU A 67 -32.46 -0.29 -2.46
N ALA A 68 -31.68 -0.89 -3.36
CA ALA A 68 -30.26 -1.08 -3.13
C ALA A 68 -29.51 0.26 -3.12
N LYS A 69 -28.84 0.54 -1.99
CA LYS A 69 -27.86 1.63 -1.88
C LYS A 69 -26.53 1.31 -2.57
N TYR A 70 -26.23 0.02 -2.70
CA TYR A 70 -24.98 -0.49 -3.26
C TYR A 70 -25.30 -1.67 -4.15
N HIS A 71 -24.55 -1.82 -5.22
CA HIS A 71 -24.83 -2.81 -6.23
C HIS A 71 -23.60 -3.66 -6.55
N SER A 72 -23.81 -4.92 -6.90
CA SER A 72 -22.72 -5.82 -7.29
C SER A 72 -22.01 -5.26 -8.52
N PHE A 73 -20.69 -5.10 -8.43
CA PHE A 73 -19.93 -4.44 -9.49
C PHE A 73 -19.95 -5.27 -10.78
N ILE A 74 -19.67 -6.56 -10.68
CA ILE A 74 -19.69 -7.51 -11.81
C ILE A 74 -21.06 -7.49 -12.50
N ARG A 75 -22.14 -7.52 -11.72
CA ARG A 75 -23.50 -7.50 -12.28
C ARG A 75 -23.76 -6.22 -13.07
N TRP A 76 -23.34 -5.07 -12.56
CA TRP A 76 -23.54 -3.80 -13.26
C TRP A 76 -22.71 -3.72 -14.53
N ILE A 77 -21.51 -4.29 -14.55
CA ILE A 77 -20.74 -4.48 -15.79
C ILE A 77 -21.54 -5.32 -16.79
N SER A 78 -22.08 -6.47 -16.38
CA SER A 78 -22.90 -7.29 -17.28
C SER A 78 -24.16 -6.55 -17.80
N ILE A 79 -24.78 -5.71 -16.95
CA ILE A 79 -25.94 -4.90 -17.35
C ILE A 79 -25.53 -3.90 -18.44
N ILE A 80 -24.51 -3.07 -18.21
CA ILE A 80 -24.10 -2.04 -19.18
C ILE A 80 -23.57 -2.66 -20.48
N ASP A 81 -22.84 -3.77 -20.38
CA ASP A 81 -22.28 -4.48 -21.54
C ASP A 81 -23.42 -4.99 -22.45
N SER A 82 -24.58 -5.39 -21.89
CA SER A 82 -25.77 -5.82 -22.66
C SER A 82 -26.46 -4.71 -23.49
N PHE A 83 -26.09 -3.45 -23.24
CA PHE A 83 -26.53 -2.27 -23.99
C PHE A 83 -25.40 -1.62 -24.79
N GLY A 84 -24.20 -2.23 -24.83
CA GLY A 84 -23.03 -1.63 -25.51
C GLY A 84 -22.56 -0.33 -24.86
N ILE A 85 -22.90 -0.09 -23.58
CA ILE A 85 -22.50 1.12 -22.86
C ILE A 85 -21.06 0.94 -22.40
N ASN A 86 -20.20 1.92 -22.72
CA ASN A 86 -18.80 1.89 -22.32
C ASN A 86 -18.67 1.81 -20.79
N ARG A 87 -17.83 0.90 -20.28
CA ARG A 87 -17.49 0.74 -18.85
C ARG A 87 -17.02 2.03 -18.19
N GLU A 88 -16.41 2.93 -18.96
CA GLU A 88 -16.04 4.27 -18.50
C GLU A 88 -17.24 5.08 -18.00
N GLU A 89 -18.39 4.92 -18.63
CA GLU A 89 -19.62 5.61 -18.23
C GLU A 89 -20.10 5.13 -16.85
N LEU A 90 -20.01 3.83 -16.59
CA LEU A 90 -20.29 3.29 -15.25
C LEU A 90 -19.28 3.81 -14.22
N TYR A 91 -17.99 3.93 -14.56
CA TYR A 91 -17.00 4.51 -13.67
C TYR A 91 -17.30 5.99 -13.34
N LYS A 92 -17.63 6.82 -14.34
CA LYS A 92 -18.00 8.23 -14.15
C LYS A 92 -19.21 8.40 -13.22
N ASN A 93 -20.15 7.46 -13.28
CA ASN A 93 -21.34 7.44 -12.43
C ASN A 93 -21.17 6.65 -11.13
N THR A 94 -19.96 6.17 -10.82
CA THR A 94 -19.64 5.46 -9.56
C THR A 94 -19.17 6.45 -8.49
N LYS A 95 -19.95 6.59 -7.41
CA LYS A 95 -19.63 7.40 -6.21
C LYS A 95 -18.55 6.77 -5.33
N GLY A 96 -18.20 5.51 -5.55
CA GLY A 96 -17.16 4.81 -4.80
C GLY A 96 -17.44 3.32 -4.67
N PHE A 97 -16.41 2.62 -4.22
CA PHE A 97 -16.35 1.17 -4.09
C PHE A 97 -16.45 0.75 -2.63
N ARG A 98 -16.94 -0.47 -2.41
CA ARG A 98 -16.88 -1.15 -1.13
C ARG A 98 -16.68 -2.65 -1.36
N ILE A 99 -16.19 -3.33 -0.33
CA ILE A 99 -16.15 -4.79 -0.31
C ILE A 99 -16.94 -5.30 0.91
N ASN A 100 -17.72 -6.36 0.71
CA ASN A 100 -18.40 -7.03 1.83
C ASN A 100 -17.35 -7.56 2.83
N GLY A 101 -17.60 -7.41 4.13
CA GLY A 101 -16.64 -7.76 5.20
C GLY A 101 -15.78 -6.60 5.71
N SER A 102 -15.92 -5.39 5.15
CA SER A 102 -15.38 -4.17 5.77
C SER A 102 -16.11 -3.86 7.08
N HIS A 103 -15.37 -3.54 8.15
CA HIS A 103 -15.97 -3.12 9.43
C HIS A 103 -16.76 -1.80 9.32
N GLY A 104 -16.52 -1.00 8.28
CA GLY A 104 -17.30 0.19 7.95
C GLY A 104 -18.14 -0.01 6.69
N ARG A 105 -19.31 0.62 6.64
CA ARG A 105 -20.13 0.76 5.41
C ARG A 105 -19.63 1.87 4.48
N ASN A 106 -18.39 2.31 4.68
CA ASN A 106 -17.80 3.45 3.99
C ASN A 106 -17.47 3.06 2.55
N ILE A 107 -17.80 3.94 1.63
CA ILE A 107 -17.33 3.86 0.25
C ILE A 107 -15.95 4.48 0.17
N VAL A 108 -15.15 3.94 -0.74
CA VAL A 108 -13.76 4.30 -0.98
C VAL A 108 -13.67 4.74 -2.44
N MET A 109 -13.05 5.89 -2.67
CA MET A 109 -12.73 6.32 -4.03
C MET A 109 -11.44 5.64 -4.45
N ILE A 110 -11.48 4.92 -5.55
CA ILE A 110 -10.34 4.23 -6.13
C ILE A 110 -10.16 4.77 -7.54
N PRO A 111 -8.95 5.23 -7.92
CA PRO A 111 -8.72 5.68 -9.28
C PRO A 111 -8.87 4.52 -10.26
N ARG A 112 -9.46 4.77 -11.43
CA ARG A 112 -9.53 3.78 -12.52
C ARG A 112 -8.14 3.33 -12.94
N ILE A 113 -7.26 4.30 -13.21
CA ILE A 113 -5.87 4.04 -13.55
C ILE A 113 -5.00 4.39 -12.35
N LEU A 114 -4.26 3.41 -11.86
CA LEU A 114 -3.21 3.60 -10.87
C LEU A 114 -1.86 3.57 -11.57
N GLU A 115 -1.12 4.67 -11.50
CA GLU A 115 0.24 4.74 -11.98
C GLU A 115 1.20 4.25 -10.90
N ILE A 116 1.92 3.18 -11.21
CA ILE A 116 2.97 2.65 -10.35
C ILE A 116 4.27 3.36 -10.73
N ASP A 117 4.75 4.22 -9.86
CA ASP A 117 6.04 4.91 -9.97
C ASP A 117 7.02 4.40 -8.88
N GLU A 118 8.20 5.02 -8.80
CA GLU A 118 9.19 4.70 -7.76
C GLU A 118 8.63 4.90 -6.34
N LYS A 119 7.86 5.98 -6.12
CA LYS A 119 7.31 6.33 -4.80
C LYS A 119 6.18 5.40 -4.39
N PHE A 120 5.36 4.94 -5.33
CA PHE A 120 4.36 3.90 -5.09
C PHE A 120 5.06 2.66 -4.57
N THR A 121 6.13 2.25 -5.25
CA THR A 121 6.92 1.07 -4.94
C THR A 121 7.62 1.18 -3.58
N GLU A 122 8.15 2.36 -3.23
CA GLU A 122 8.71 2.63 -1.90
C GLU A 122 7.66 2.48 -0.80
N GLY A 123 6.49 3.09 -0.94
CA GLY A 123 5.43 2.96 0.06
C GLY A 123 4.84 1.56 0.17
N TYR A 124 4.75 0.84 -0.95
CA TYR A 124 4.38 -0.57 -0.97
C TYR A 124 5.38 -1.42 -0.17
N ALA A 125 6.67 -1.33 -0.49
CA ALA A 125 7.70 -2.12 0.17
C ALA A 125 7.85 -1.75 1.66
N LEU A 126 7.69 -0.47 2.01
CA LEU A 126 7.60 -0.03 3.40
C LEU A 126 6.42 -0.67 4.14
N TYR A 127 5.26 -0.81 3.48
CA TYR A 127 4.13 -1.55 4.05
C TYR A 127 4.44 -3.04 4.22
N ILE A 128 5.16 -3.68 3.30
CA ILE A 128 5.58 -5.08 3.46
C ILE A 128 6.56 -5.23 4.64
N ALA A 129 7.40 -4.24 4.88
CA ALA A 129 8.35 -4.23 6.00
C ALA A 129 7.67 -4.09 7.37
N GLU A 130 6.77 -3.12 7.53
CA GLU A 130 6.23 -2.76 8.86
C GLU A 130 4.70 -2.77 8.99
N GLY A 131 4.00 -3.15 7.93
CA GLY A 131 2.55 -3.28 7.93
C GLY A 131 2.08 -4.38 8.87
N ASP A 132 0.92 -4.16 9.49
CA ASP A 132 0.20 -5.23 10.20
C ASP A 132 -0.40 -6.16 9.13
N THR A 133 0.32 -7.21 8.76
CA THR A 133 -0.16 -8.25 7.85
C THR A 133 -1.00 -9.31 8.56
N GLY A 134 -1.45 -9.04 9.80
CA GLY A 134 -2.12 -10.00 10.68
C GLY A 134 -1.12 -10.72 11.61
N LEU A 135 -1.47 -10.78 12.90
CA LEU A 135 -0.67 -11.24 14.06
C LEU A 135 -0.05 -12.66 14.01
N SER A 136 -0.07 -13.36 12.87
CA SER A 136 0.55 -14.69 12.74
C SER A 136 0.78 -15.16 11.31
N GLY A 137 0.58 -14.33 10.28
CA GLY A 137 0.60 -14.78 8.87
C GLY A 137 -0.51 -15.77 8.50
N LYS A 138 -1.32 -16.25 9.46
CA LYS A 138 -2.41 -17.23 9.24
C LYS A 138 -3.70 -16.60 8.72
N LYS A 139 -3.87 -15.28 8.81
CA LYS A 139 -5.09 -14.57 8.36
C LYS A 139 -4.72 -13.33 7.55
N ILE A 140 -5.23 -13.26 6.33
CA ILE A 140 -5.11 -12.08 5.46
C ILE A 140 -5.70 -10.86 6.19
N PRO A 141 -4.96 -9.74 6.30
CA PRO A 141 -5.43 -8.57 7.01
C PRO A 141 -6.64 -7.97 6.30
N ARG A 142 -7.69 -7.64 7.07
CA ARG A 142 -8.90 -6.98 6.54
C ARG A 142 -8.85 -5.44 6.63
N LYS A 143 -7.73 -4.90 7.11
CA LYS A 143 -7.53 -3.47 7.35
C LYS A 143 -6.08 -3.12 7.03
N LEU A 144 -5.87 -2.04 6.29
CA LEU A 144 -4.54 -1.51 6.11
C LEU A 144 -4.15 -0.77 7.40
N ARG A 145 -3.14 -1.31 8.10
CA ARG A 145 -2.58 -0.66 9.29
C ARG A 145 -1.06 -0.64 9.19
N PHE A 146 -0.49 0.50 9.54
CA PHE A 146 0.93 0.74 9.48
C PHE A 146 1.37 1.40 10.78
N THR A 147 2.42 0.88 11.43
CA THR A 147 2.86 1.37 12.74
C THR A 147 4.35 1.65 12.74
N ASN A 148 4.74 2.88 13.05
CA ASN A 148 6.15 3.27 13.20
C ASN A 148 6.28 4.32 14.33
N SER A 149 7.43 4.40 14.98
CA SER A 149 7.74 5.42 16.00
C SER A 149 8.35 6.71 15.43
N ASN A 150 8.81 6.68 14.17
CA ASN A 150 9.38 7.82 13.46
C ASN A 150 8.28 8.58 12.70
N LEU A 151 8.08 9.86 13.06
CA LEU A 151 7.08 10.73 12.46
C LEU A 151 7.30 10.98 10.96
N ASP A 152 8.54 10.99 10.47
CA ASP A 152 8.83 11.24 9.05
C ASP A 152 8.36 10.07 8.18
N VAL A 153 8.53 8.84 8.65
CA VAL A 153 8.02 7.63 8.01
C VAL A 153 6.49 7.64 7.98
N ILE A 154 5.87 8.03 9.08
CA ILE A 154 4.41 8.16 9.20
C ILE A 154 3.88 9.23 8.25
N LYS A 155 4.56 10.38 8.16
CA LYS A 155 4.21 11.45 7.24
C LYS A 155 4.35 11.01 5.79
N PHE A 156 5.42 10.29 5.45
CA PHE A 156 5.59 9.70 4.12
C PHE A 156 4.44 8.75 3.79
N PHE A 157 4.09 7.83 4.68
CA PHE A 157 3.02 6.87 4.44
C PHE A 157 1.64 7.53 4.33
N ILE A 158 1.37 8.59 5.11
CA ILE A 158 0.16 9.43 4.95
C ILE A 158 0.12 10.06 3.56
N ASN A 159 1.23 10.63 3.10
CA ASN A 159 1.29 11.26 1.78
C ASN A 159 1.11 10.23 0.66
N TRP A 160 1.72 9.05 0.80
CA TRP A 160 1.53 7.92 -0.11
C TRP A 160 0.05 7.53 -0.21
N LEU A 161 -0.66 7.38 0.92
CA LEU A 161 -2.10 7.12 0.90
C LEU A 161 -2.89 8.25 0.22
N LYS A 162 -2.56 9.51 0.47
CA LYS A 162 -3.24 10.67 -0.13
C LYS A 162 -3.02 10.76 -1.65
N TRP A 163 -1.82 10.42 -2.13
CA TRP A 163 -1.48 10.49 -3.56
C TRP A 163 -2.17 9.39 -4.37
N TYR A 164 -2.07 8.14 -3.93
CA TYR A 164 -2.55 7.00 -4.72
C TYR A 164 -3.97 6.58 -4.40
N PHE A 165 -4.47 6.96 -3.22
CA PHE A 165 -5.82 6.63 -2.76
C PHE A 165 -6.53 7.91 -2.25
N PRO A 166 -6.72 8.92 -3.12
CA PRO A 166 -7.27 10.21 -2.72
C PRO A 166 -8.68 10.07 -2.16
N LYS A 167 -9.03 10.98 -1.24
CA LYS A 167 -10.36 11.04 -0.57
C LYS A 167 -10.69 9.83 0.32
N ASN A 168 -9.74 8.93 0.58
CA ASN A 168 -9.97 7.82 1.50
C ASN A 168 -9.81 8.22 2.96
N TYR A 169 -10.71 7.69 3.79
CA TYR A 169 -10.68 7.94 5.22
C TYR A 169 -9.62 7.07 5.90
N PHE A 170 -8.78 7.71 6.69
CA PHE A 170 -7.89 7.07 7.64
C PHE A 170 -7.84 7.88 8.93
N TYR A 171 -7.43 7.23 10.01
CA TYR A 171 -7.13 7.86 11.29
C TYR A 171 -5.78 7.36 11.82
N ILE A 172 -5.24 8.07 12.80
CA ILE A 172 -3.96 7.80 13.42
C ILE A 172 -4.22 7.56 14.90
N ASN A 173 -3.88 6.37 15.38
CA ASN A 173 -3.77 6.12 16.81
C ASN A 173 -2.37 6.51 17.26
N ILE A 174 -2.26 7.53 18.11
CA ILE A 174 -1.04 7.84 18.86
C ILE A 174 -1.06 6.96 20.10
N ILE A 175 -0.13 6.02 20.17
CA ILE A 175 -0.01 5.08 21.28
C ILE A 175 1.11 5.60 22.18
N LEU A 176 0.74 6.01 23.39
CA LEU A 176 1.62 6.59 24.39
C LEU A 176 2.03 5.53 25.43
N PRO A 177 3.27 5.58 25.92
CA PRO A 177 3.64 4.95 27.18
C PRO A 177 2.74 5.43 28.32
N GLU A 178 2.50 4.59 29.32
CA GLU A 178 1.65 4.94 30.46
C GLU A 178 2.17 6.15 31.25
N SER A 179 3.49 6.26 31.38
CA SER A 179 4.21 7.33 32.07
C SER A 179 4.14 8.71 31.38
N PHE A 180 3.58 8.80 30.17
CA PHE A 180 3.57 10.04 29.39
C PHE A 180 2.39 10.96 29.75
N MET A 181 2.69 12.23 30.04
CA MET A 181 1.69 13.28 30.23
C MET A 181 1.13 13.80 28.89
N GLN A 182 -0.20 13.93 28.79
CA GLN A 182 -0.92 14.03 27.52
C GLN A 182 -1.04 15.46 26.96
N LYS A 183 -0.75 16.50 27.75
CA LYS A 183 -1.34 17.85 27.58
C LYS A 183 -1.00 18.58 26.27
N ASP A 184 0.17 18.35 25.64
CA ASP A 184 0.59 19.10 24.42
C ASP A 184 0.95 18.25 23.19
N ILE A 185 0.84 16.93 23.32
CA ILE A 185 1.22 15.98 22.27
C ILE A 185 0.38 16.14 20.98
N PRO A 186 -0.97 16.32 21.04
CA PRO A 186 -1.80 16.27 19.83
C PRO A 186 -1.57 17.43 18.87
N LYS A 187 -1.45 18.67 19.37
CA LYS A 187 -1.35 19.88 18.52
C LYS A 187 -0.08 19.85 17.65
N ASN A 188 1.06 19.52 18.25
CA ASN A 188 2.34 19.47 17.56
C ASN A 188 2.39 18.34 16.52
N ILE A 189 1.83 17.17 16.83
CA ILE A 189 1.79 16.04 15.89
C ILE A 189 0.84 16.31 14.72
N VAL A 190 -0.33 16.87 14.99
CA VAL A 190 -1.31 17.28 13.95
C VAL A 190 -0.65 18.20 12.91
N ARG A 191 0.07 19.22 13.39
CA ARG A 191 0.81 20.16 12.52
C ARG A 191 1.92 19.46 11.73
N LYS A 192 2.73 18.60 12.37
CA LYS A 192 3.83 17.87 11.69
C LYS A 192 3.32 16.93 10.60
N LEU A 193 2.22 16.21 10.86
CA LEU A 193 1.65 15.21 9.97
C LEU A 193 0.70 15.80 8.91
N GLY A 194 0.23 17.04 9.07
CA GLY A 194 -0.69 17.68 8.12
C GLY A 194 -2.03 16.94 8.00
N VAL A 195 -2.63 16.59 9.14
CA VAL A 195 -3.92 15.89 9.24
C VAL A 195 -4.92 16.70 10.06
N LYS A 196 -6.22 16.35 10.02
CA LYS A 196 -7.23 17.02 10.85
C LYS A 196 -7.22 16.43 12.26
N THR A 197 -7.49 17.25 13.29
CA THR A 197 -7.55 16.79 14.70
C THR A 197 -8.50 15.61 14.90
N LYS A 198 -9.66 15.60 14.22
CA LYS A 198 -10.62 14.48 14.27
C LYS A 198 -10.10 13.14 13.73
N GLN A 199 -8.97 13.14 13.04
CA GLN A 199 -8.30 11.93 12.55
C GLN A 199 -7.31 11.38 13.58
N ILE A 200 -7.04 12.09 14.68
CA ILE A 200 -6.15 11.63 15.74
C ILE A 200 -6.98 10.98 16.85
N LYS A 201 -6.56 9.79 17.26
CA LYS A 201 -7.04 9.10 18.46
C LYS A 201 -5.84 8.85 19.35
N ILE A 202 -5.97 9.07 20.65
CA ILE A 202 -4.89 8.85 21.61
C ILE A 202 -5.24 7.60 22.41
N LYS A 203 -4.25 6.73 22.59
CA LYS A 203 -4.34 5.53 23.41
C LYS A 203 -3.14 5.46 24.33
N LYS A 204 -3.35 5.02 25.57
CA LYS A 204 -2.27 4.62 26.47
C LYS A 204 -2.17 3.10 26.46
N GLU A 205 -0.96 2.58 26.41
CA GLU A 205 -0.71 1.13 26.48
C GLU A 205 0.44 0.85 27.44
N TYR A 206 0.18 -0.02 28.43
CA TYR A 206 1.11 -0.37 29.52
C TYR A 206 2.48 -0.85 29.02
N TYR A 207 2.49 -1.70 27.99
CA TYR A 207 3.71 -2.37 27.52
C TYR A 207 4.57 -1.52 26.56
N ASN A 208 4.14 -0.33 26.15
CA ASN A 208 4.90 0.48 25.21
C ASN A 208 5.89 1.40 25.94
N LYS A 209 7.18 1.27 25.61
CA LYS A 209 8.26 2.11 26.15
C LYS A 209 8.48 3.41 25.38
N ILE A 210 8.01 3.48 24.14
CA ILE A 210 8.16 4.64 23.25
C ILE A 210 6.83 4.98 22.59
N ILE A 211 6.68 6.24 22.17
CA ILE A 211 5.52 6.68 21.40
C ILE A 211 5.52 5.95 20.04
N LYS A 212 4.37 5.38 19.68
CA LYS A 212 4.14 4.77 18.36
C LYS A 212 2.97 5.46 17.68
N TYR A 213 3.06 5.57 16.36
CA TYR A 213 2.01 6.12 15.53
C TYR A 213 1.47 5.01 14.65
N LYS A 214 0.17 4.73 14.76
CA LYS A 214 -0.48 3.69 13.98
C LYS A 214 -1.52 4.29 13.05
N ILE A 215 -1.22 4.30 11.77
CA ILE A 215 -2.18 4.66 10.72
C ILE A 215 -3.15 3.50 10.55
N CYS A 216 -4.45 3.80 10.50
CA CYS A 216 -5.51 2.82 10.34
C CYS A 216 -6.44 3.27 9.19
N CYS A 217 -6.53 2.42 8.16
CA CYS A 217 -7.56 2.52 7.14
C CYS A 217 -8.50 1.31 7.28
N ASP A 218 -9.72 1.56 7.74
CA ASP A 218 -10.75 0.54 7.96
C ASP A 218 -11.49 0.18 6.67
N SER A 219 -10.72 0.00 5.58
CA SER A 219 -11.20 -0.33 4.24
C SER A 219 -10.52 -1.61 3.77
N ALA A 220 -11.30 -2.70 3.66
CA ALA A 220 -10.75 -3.97 3.18
C ALA A 220 -10.36 -3.90 1.70
N ILE A 221 -11.03 -3.07 0.90
CA ILE A 221 -10.74 -2.96 -0.53
C ILE A 221 -9.36 -2.35 -0.80
N ILE A 222 -8.88 -1.42 0.04
CA ILE A 222 -7.53 -0.84 -0.14
C ILE A 222 -6.46 -1.89 0.17
N ILE A 223 -6.59 -2.62 1.28
CA ILE A 223 -5.59 -3.64 1.63
C ILE A 223 -5.60 -4.81 0.65
N ASP A 224 -6.78 -5.28 0.24
CA ASP A 224 -6.90 -6.35 -0.75
C ASP A 224 -6.27 -5.92 -2.08
N LEU A 225 -6.52 -4.67 -2.50
CA LEU A 225 -5.88 -4.10 -3.67
C LEU A 225 -4.35 -4.08 -3.52
N VAL A 226 -3.82 -3.44 -2.47
CA VAL A 226 -2.37 -3.32 -2.22
C VAL A 226 -1.69 -4.69 -2.23
N LEU A 227 -2.24 -5.68 -1.51
CA LEU A 227 -1.67 -7.03 -1.46
C LEU A 227 -1.77 -7.78 -2.79
N SER A 228 -2.84 -7.57 -3.57
CA SER A 228 -2.99 -8.20 -4.89
C SER A 228 -1.94 -7.72 -5.91
N LEU A 229 -1.26 -6.60 -5.64
CA LEU A 229 -0.24 -6.03 -6.52
C LEU A 229 1.15 -6.66 -6.35
N ASP A 230 1.37 -7.54 -5.37
CA ASP A 230 2.70 -8.05 -5.02
C ASP A 230 3.46 -8.61 -6.23
N GLY A 231 2.85 -9.56 -6.95
CA GLY A 231 3.47 -10.17 -8.13
C GLY A 231 3.73 -9.17 -9.25
N TYR A 232 2.83 -8.20 -9.47
CA TYR A 232 2.98 -7.18 -10.50
C TYR A 232 4.14 -6.22 -10.17
N ILE A 233 4.18 -5.69 -8.94
CA ILE A 233 5.24 -4.78 -8.47
C ILE A 233 6.59 -5.50 -8.49
N LYS A 234 6.66 -6.74 -7.99
CA LYS A 234 7.90 -7.50 -7.97
C LYS A 234 8.45 -7.77 -9.37
N ASN A 235 7.57 -7.99 -10.34
CA ASN A 235 7.97 -8.15 -11.74
C ASN A 235 8.48 -6.83 -12.35
N LEU A 236 7.87 -5.69 -12.02
CA LEU A 236 8.37 -4.37 -12.45
C LEU A 236 9.78 -4.10 -11.91
N CYS A 237 10.02 -4.33 -10.61
CA CYS A 237 11.32 -4.13 -9.99
C CYS A 237 12.42 -5.01 -10.60
N LYS A 238 12.12 -6.27 -10.97
CA LYS A 238 13.11 -7.15 -11.63
C LYS A 238 13.55 -6.63 -13.00
N ARG A 239 12.69 -5.87 -13.68
CA ARG A 239 12.90 -5.41 -15.06
C ARG A 239 13.43 -3.99 -15.15
N ASN A 240 13.21 -3.17 -14.14
CA ASN A 240 13.55 -1.76 -14.17
C ASN A 240 14.17 -1.30 -12.84
N LYS A 241 15.35 -0.69 -12.95
CA LYS A 241 16.21 -0.31 -11.83
C LYS A 241 15.60 0.76 -10.94
N LEU A 242 14.81 1.69 -11.49
CA LEU A 242 14.16 2.75 -10.70
C LEU A 242 13.15 2.12 -9.72
N PHE A 243 12.34 1.17 -10.19
CA PHE A 243 11.44 0.43 -9.31
C PHE A 243 12.18 -0.46 -8.32
N ALA A 244 13.30 -1.08 -8.71
CA ALA A 244 14.13 -1.84 -7.77
C ALA A 244 14.67 -0.94 -6.64
N VAL A 245 15.14 0.26 -6.99
CA VAL A 245 15.61 1.26 -6.02
C VAL A 245 14.48 1.69 -5.09
N GLY A 246 13.30 2.03 -5.62
CA GLY A 246 12.12 2.36 -4.82
C GLY A 246 11.75 1.25 -3.84
N TYR A 247 11.75 0.00 -4.31
CA TYR A 247 11.46 -1.16 -3.46
C TYR A 247 12.46 -1.29 -2.31
N ILE A 248 13.76 -1.24 -2.60
CA ILE A 248 14.79 -1.37 -1.58
C ILE A 248 14.72 -0.18 -0.61
N LYS A 249 14.46 1.05 -1.08
CA LYS A 249 14.23 2.22 -0.21
C LYS A 249 13.13 1.98 0.82
N GLY A 250 12.01 1.40 0.40
CA GLY A 250 10.90 1.08 1.29
C GLY A 250 11.29 0.06 2.37
N ILE A 251 11.98 -1.01 1.97
CA ILE A 251 12.53 -2.01 2.91
C ILE A 251 13.55 -1.38 3.86
N MET A 252 14.45 -0.53 3.37
CA MET A 252 15.45 0.16 4.17
C MET A 252 14.83 1.10 5.21
N ALA A 253 13.73 1.76 4.86
CA ALA A 253 13.00 2.63 5.77
C ALA A 253 12.32 1.83 6.90
N GLY A 254 11.98 0.55 6.71
CA GLY A 254 11.53 -0.31 7.81
C GLY A 254 12.68 -1.02 8.52
N GLU A 255 13.29 -1.96 7.80
CA GLU A 255 14.18 -3.01 8.32
C GLU A 255 15.67 -2.69 8.19
N GLY A 256 16.01 -1.62 7.48
CA GLY A 256 17.39 -1.22 7.23
C GLY A 256 18.06 -0.59 8.44
N THR A 257 19.31 -0.96 8.71
CA THR A 257 20.17 -0.35 9.73
C THR A 257 21.52 0.03 9.14
N VAL A 258 22.06 1.17 9.55
CA VAL A 258 23.43 1.59 9.23
C VAL A 258 24.28 1.61 10.50
N TYR A 259 25.49 1.08 10.41
CA TYR A 259 26.47 1.05 11.47
C TYR A 259 27.65 1.94 11.08
N PHE A 260 28.12 2.77 12.01
CA PHE A 260 29.23 3.71 11.77
C PHE A 260 30.32 3.69 12.86
N ASN A 261 30.08 3.07 14.02
CA ASN A 261 30.98 3.12 15.17
C ASN A 261 32.26 2.28 14.96
N ARG A 262 32.20 0.97 15.19
CA ARG A 262 33.37 0.06 15.05
C ARG A 262 33.65 -0.33 13.60
N SER A 263 32.61 -0.54 12.82
CA SER A 263 32.67 -0.91 11.40
C SER A 263 31.60 -0.15 10.64
N ARG A 264 31.82 0.08 9.34
CA ARG A 264 30.93 0.84 8.48
C ARG A 264 30.24 -0.09 7.51
N TYR A 265 28.94 -0.26 7.66
CA TYR A 265 28.16 -1.11 6.79
C TYR A 265 26.68 -0.80 6.91
N VAL A 266 25.94 -1.22 5.90
CA VAL A 266 24.48 -1.29 5.92
C VAL A 266 24.06 -2.73 6.07
N ARG A 267 23.01 -2.96 6.85
CA ARG A 267 22.40 -4.27 7.03
C ARG A 267 20.89 -4.19 6.89
N ILE A 268 20.31 -5.20 6.27
CA ILE A 268 18.87 -5.45 6.25
C ILE A 268 18.66 -6.76 7.01
N GLU A 269 17.76 -6.80 7.99
CA GLU A 269 17.43 -8.02 8.73
C GLU A 269 15.92 -8.29 8.64
N MET A 270 15.52 -9.51 8.27
CA MET A 270 14.10 -9.88 8.17
C MET A 270 13.89 -11.36 8.54
N LYS A 271 12.73 -11.68 9.12
CA LYS A 271 12.32 -13.08 9.35
C LYS A 271 11.80 -13.77 8.09
N ASN A 272 11.22 -13.00 7.17
CA ASN A 272 10.66 -13.53 5.93
C ASN A 272 11.78 -13.84 4.93
N GLU A 273 12.11 -15.12 4.79
CA GLU A 273 13.16 -15.62 3.89
C GLU A 273 12.87 -15.32 2.42
N ILE A 274 11.61 -15.46 1.99
CA ILE A 274 11.22 -15.22 0.60
C ILE A 274 11.46 -13.75 0.26
N GLU A 275 11.05 -12.86 1.15
CA GLU A 275 11.14 -11.42 0.93
C GLU A 275 12.59 -10.94 0.93
N ILE A 276 13.42 -11.38 1.89
CA ILE A 276 14.83 -10.96 1.93
C ILE A 276 15.65 -11.55 0.77
N LYS A 277 15.37 -12.78 0.31
CA LYS A 277 15.98 -13.34 -0.91
C LYS A 277 15.61 -12.52 -2.14
N TYR A 278 14.36 -12.06 -2.21
CA TYR A 278 13.92 -11.17 -3.27
C TYR A 278 14.67 -9.83 -3.22
N VAL A 279 14.79 -9.18 -2.07
CA VAL A 279 15.59 -7.95 -1.89
C VAL A 279 17.06 -8.17 -2.28
N TYR A 280 17.64 -9.31 -1.91
CA TYR A 280 19.00 -9.68 -2.30
C TYR A 280 19.14 -9.75 -3.82
N SER A 281 18.17 -10.35 -4.53
CA SER A 281 18.18 -10.42 -6.00
C SER A 281 18.12 -9.03 -6.64
N LEU A 282 17.34 -8.09 -6.09
CA LEU A 282 17.29 -6.72 -6.57
C LEU A 282 18.63 -5.99 -6.38
N LEU A 283 19.28 -6.17 -5.23
CA LEU A 283 20.62 -5.62 -4.98
C LEU A 283 21.66 -6.17 -5.98
N LYS A 284 21.53 -7.43 -6.40
CA LYS A 284 22.39 -8.01 -7.47
C LYS A 284 22.11 -7.39 -8.83
N ILE A 285 20.85 -7.14 -9.20
CA ILE A 285 20.48 -6.42 -10.42
C ILE A 285 21.09 -5.02 -10.43
N LEU A 286 21.12 -4.35 -9.28
CA LEU A 286 21.76 -3.05 -9.08
C LEU A 286 23.30 -3.14 -8.95
N LYS A 287 23.89 -4.31 -9.14
CA LYS A 287 25.35 -4.56 -9.07
C LYS A 287 25.97 -4.20 -7.71
N TYR A 288 25.31 -4.54 -6.60
CA TYR A 288 25.90 -4.41 -5.27
C TYR A 288 26.66 -5.69 -4.87
N LYS A 289 27.86 -5.50 -4.31
CA LYS A 289 28.58 -6.57 -3.61
C LYS A 289 28.01 -6.72 -2.19
N CYS A 290 27.19 -7.75 -2.00
CA CYS A 290 26.53 -8.04 -0.74
C CYS A 290 26.45 -9.56 -0.47
N ASN A 291 26.34 -9.92 0.81
CA ASN A 291 26.21 -11.28 1.30
C ASN A 291 24.85 -11.47 1.94
N LEU A 292 24.19 -12.60 1.65
CA LEU A 292 22.97 -13.04 2.31
C LEU A 292 23.31 -14.20 3.24
N SER A 293 22.91 -14.10 4.52
CA SER A 293 23.19 -15.14 5.51
C SER A 293 22.14 -15.17 6.62
N LEU A 294 21.86 -16.38 7.13
CA LEU A 294 21.08 -16.57 8.35
C LEU A 294 21.92 -16.18 9.59
N ARG A 295 21.33 -15.43 10.53
CA ARG A 295 22.01 -14.99 11.76
C ARG A 295 22.08 -16.15 12.75
N LYS A 296 23.29 -16.53 13.18
CA LYS A 296 23.50 -17.56 14.21
C LYS A 296 22.88 -17.21 15.56
N GLU A 297 22.94 -15.93 15.93
CA GLU A 297 22.51 -15.43 17.25
C GLU A 297 21.00 -15.10 17.34
N ARG A 298 20.27 -15.11 16.21
CA ARG A 298 18.85 -14.71 16.16
C ARG A 298 18.06 -15.73 15.35
N LEU A 299 17.19 -16.48 16.03
CA LEU A 299 16.37 -17.52 15.42
C LEU A 299 15.58 -16.99 14.22
N ASN A 300 15.71 -17.68 13.07
CA ASN A 300 15.01 -17.40 11.82
C ASN A 300 15.17 -15.96 11.32
N MET A 301 16.30 -15.31 11.63
CA MET A 301 16.59 -13.96 11.15
C MET A 301 17.61 -14.00 10.02
N TRP A 302 17.15 -13.71 8.81
CA TRP A 302 18.03 -13.56 7.66
C TRP A 302 18.60 -12.15 7.63
N SER A 303 19.79 -12.01 7.03
CA SER A 303 20.47 -10.73 6.93
C SER A 303 21.16 -10.54 5.58
N ILE A 304 21.05 -9.33 5.02
CA ILE A 304 21.88 -8.87 3.91
C ILE A 304 22.89 -7.89 4.45
N PHE A 305 24.17 -8.11 4.15
CA PHE A 305 25.27 -7.23 4.53
C PHE A 305 25.83 -6.50 3.31
N ILE A 306 25.94 -5.18 3.40
CA ILE A 306 26.56 -4.29 2.40
C ILE A 306 27.74 -3.57 3.06
N GLY A 307 28.95 -3.91 2.63
CA GLY A 307 30.18 -3.44 3.25
C GLY A 307 30.57 -2.00 2.91
N ALA A 308 31.57 -1.47 3.62
CA ALA A 308 32.07 -0.10 3.52
C ALA A 308 32.35 0.36 2.08
N LYS A 309 32.96 -0.51 1.25
CA LYS A 309 33.32 -0.25 -0.16
C LYS A 309 32.12 0.05 -1.07
N GLN A 310 30.88 -0.15 -0.61
CA GLN A 310 29.66 0.10 -1.38
C GLN A 310 28.80 1.25 -0.81
N LEU A 311 29.19 1.84 0.33
CA LEU A 311 28.34 2.79 1.05
C LEU A 311 28.11 4.10 0.31
N GLU A 312 29.10 4.61 -0.43
CA GLU A 312 28.92 5.84 -1.19
C GLU A 312 27.89 5.66 -2.31
N LYS A 313 28.01 4.56 -3.07
CA LYS A 313 27.03 4.17 -4.08
C LYS A 313 25.65 3.99 -3.45
N PHE A 314 25.59 3.27 -2.32
CA PHE A 314 24.35 3.04 -1.58
C PHE A 314 23.69 4.34 -1.12
N TYR A 315 24.47 5.30 -0.61
CA TYR A 315 24.01 6.62 -0.18
C TYR A 315 23.42 7.45 -1.34
N LYS A 316 24.05 7.40 -2.52
CA LYS A 316 23.63 8.15 -3.71
C LYS A 316 22.39 7.55 -4.38
N GLU A 317 22.31 6.22 -4.47
CA GLU A 317 21.25 5.56 -5.24
C GLU A 317 20.04 5.17 -4.40
N ILE A 318 20.26 4.58 -3.22
CA ILE A 318 19.20 3.95 -2.40
C ILE A 318 18.95 4.78 -1.14
N GLY A 319 19.91 4.83 -0.22
CA GLY A 319 19.76 5.49 1.06
C GLY A 319 18.69 4.85 1.96
N PHE A 320 18.08 5.67 2.81
CA PHE A 320 17.09 5.27 3.81
C PHE A 320 15.69 5.87 3.56
N GLY A 321 15.43 6.34 2.32
CA GLY A 321 14.13 6.88 1.92
C GLY A 321 13.62 7.95 2.89
N SER A 322 12.42 7.74 3.43
CA SER A 322 11.77 8.62 4.41
C SER A 322 12.45 8.71 5.80
N GLN A 323 13.45 7.89 6.12
CA GLN A 323 14.17 7.94 7.41
C GLN A 323 15.36 8.91 7.39
N LEU A 324 15.10 10.22 7.55
CA LEU A 324 16.13 11.26 7.55
C LEU A 324 17.24 11.04 8.58
N ASN A 325 16.90 10.60 9.79
CA ASN A 325 17.90 10.32 10.84
C ASN A 325 18.87 9.21 10.42
N ARG A 326 18.38 8.11 9.85
CA ARG A 326 19.23 7.02 9.34
C ARG A 326 20.04 7.46 8.11
N GLN A 327 19.46 8.30 7.25
CA GLN A 327 20.16 8.89 6.11
C GLN A 327 21.35 9.77 6.57
N ASN A 328 21.18 10.53 7.65
CA ASN A 328 22.27 11.33 8.23
C ASN A 328 23.38 10.44 8.81
N ILE A 329 23.01 9.35 9.51
CA ILE A 329 24.00 8.37 9.99
C ILE A 329 24.75 7.72 8.82
N LEU A 330 24.06 7.42 7.71
CA LEU A 330 24.69 6.92 6.50
C LEU A 330 25.67 7.92 5.90
N LYS A 331 25.31 9.21 5.84
CA LYS A 331 26.21 10.28 5.39
C LYS A 331 27.48 10.33 6.25
N LEU A 332 27.35 10.24 7.57
CA LEU A 332 28.49 10.17 8.48
C LEU A 332 29.33 8.90 8.25
N ALA A 333 28.67 7.76 8.02
CA ALA A 333 29.35 6.51 7.71
C ALA A 333 30.15 6.62 6.41
N VAL A 334 29.63 7.24 5.35
CA VAL A 334 30.35 7.47 4.09
C VAL A 334 31.58 8.36 4.30
N ASN A 335 31.43 9.48 5.01
CA ASN A 335 32.47 10.51 5.17
C ASN A 335 33.59 10.14 6.15
N LYS A 336 33.41 9.11 6.99
CA LYS A 336 34.43 8.67 7.95
C LYS A 336 35.67 8.15 7.20
N LYS A 337 36.85 8.74 7.45
CA LYS A 337 38.14 8.27 6.92
C LYS A 337 38.34 6.77 7.22
N LEU A 338 38.63 5.98 6.19
CA LEU A 338 38.96 4.56 6.30
C LEU A 338 40.28 4.40 7.08
N ARG A 339 40.33 3.45 8.01
CA ARG A 339 41.63 2.96 8.54
C ARG A 339 42.30 2.13 7.45
N VAL A 340 43.63 2.17 7.36
CA VAL A 340 44.46 1.54 6.30
C VAL A 340 44.09 0.05 6.06
N ASN A 341 43.74 -0.69 7.10
CA ASN A 341 43.39 -2.13 7.00
C ASN A 341 41.97 -2.42 6.46
N GLN A 342 41.19 -1.41 6.10
CA GLN A 342 39.86 -1.58 5.47
C GLN A 342 39.90 -1.39 3.94
N TYR A 343 41.10 -1.12 3.38
CA TYR A 343 41.32 -1.03 1.94
C TYR A 343 41.60 -2.38 1.27
N ILE A 344 42.13 -3.35 2.03
CA ILE A 344 42.46 -4.70 1.56
C ILE A 344 41.16 -5.45 1.21
#